data_AF-A0A4P6MF87-F1
#
_entry.id   AF-A0A4P6MF87-F1
#
_cell.length_a   1.000
_cell.length_b   1.000
_cell.length_c   1.000
_cell.angle_alpha   90.00
_cell.angle_beta   90.00
_cell.angle_gamma   90.00
#
_symmetry.space_group_name_H-M   'P 1'
#
loop_
_entity.id
_entity.type
_entity.pdbx_description
1 polymer ?
#
loop_
_entity_poly.entity_id
_entity_poly.type
_entity_poly.pdbx_seq_one_letter_code
_entity_poly.pdbx_strand_id
1 'polypeptide(L)'
;MKRLCNWTRVCPRSAGCARSRLRRAHPDVRLNISTELWEPRLMAEGAEVEIRYGLRPPDGLRAECIHRGHYYPVCAPGYRATLETLAEHPLFHCTNLLGNWSQWAEEQALDWTDPPVTYATTFSVTMAIAASGGGLALAHDLIAKHLIEEGRLTAPFEYRAQMPEAYYLILSPEGEQSEPARRFVSWLKDEMAVDDQRAG
;
A
#
# COMPACT_ATOMS: atom_id res chain seq x y z
N MET A 1 11.22 3.76 -10.95
CA MET A 1 12.30 3.83 -9.94
C MET A 1 11.91 4.88 -8.91
N LYS A 2 12.10 4.57 -7.61
CA LYS A 2 11.54 5.20 -6.38
C LYS A 2 10.31 4.43 -5.83
N ARG A 3 10.57 3.43 -4.99
CA ARG A 3 9.55 2.83 -4.12
C ARG A 3 9.83 3.28 -2.69
N LEU A 4 8.99 4.16 -2.17
CA LEU A 4 8.88 4.44 -0.73
C LEU A 4 7.49 3.99 -0.29
N CYS A 5 7.27 2.68 -0.22
CA CYS A 5 6.18 2.15 0.59
C CYS A 5 6.71 2.01 2.01
N ASN A 6 6.43 3.03 2.83
CA ASN A 6 6.72 2.98 4.25
C ASN A 6 5.72 2.00 4.89
N TRP A 7 6.13 0.74 4.99
CA TRP A 7 5.33 -0.38 5.54
C TRP A 7 4.83 -0.13 6.96
N THR A 8 5.39 0.85 7.65
CA THR A 8 4.88 1.31 8.94
C THR A 8 3.43 1.80 8.88
N ARG A 9 2.81 2.07 7.73
CA ARG A 9 1.42 2.58 7.65
C ARG A 9 0.34 1.61 7.19
N VAL A 10 0.70 0.33 6.99
CA VAL A 10 -0.12 -0.67 6.27
C VAL A 10 -1.19 -1.38 7.13
N CYS A 11 -1.22 -1.15 8.45
CA CYS A 11 -2.09 -1.91 9.35
C CYS A 11 -3.33 -1.08 9.81
N PRO A 12 -4.53 -1.67 9.96
CA PRO A 12 -5.82 -0.98 10.18
C PRO A 12 -5.96 -0.33 11.56
N ARG A 13 -4.91 -0.44 12.37
CA ARG A 13 -4.74 0.33 13.59
C ARG A 13 -3.30 0.73 13.54
N SER A 14 -3.05 2.00 13.22
CA SER A 14 -1.81 2.79 13.27
C SER A 14 -0.46 2.03 13.37
N ALA A 15 0.58 2.53 12.71
CA ALA A 15 1.98 2.08 12.83
C ALA A 15 2.44 1.68 14.25
N GLY A 16 1.97 2.42 15.26
CA GLY A 16 2.24 2.15 16.67
C GLY A 16 1.58 0.86 17.18
N CYS A 17 0.41 0.49 16.66
CA CYS A 17 -0.36 -0.65 17.12
C CYS A 17 0.22 -1.99 16.64
N ALA A 18 0.62 -2.13 15.38
CA ALA A 18 1.21 -3.38 14.86
C ALA A 18 2.55 -3.69 15.57
N ARG A 19 3.45 -2.70 15.67
CA ARG A 19 4.68 -2.83 16.46
C ARG A 19 4.40 -3.10 17.93
N SER A 20 3.32 -2.52 18.49
CA SER A 20 2.90 -2.82 19.86
C SER A 20 2.34 -4.23 20.02
N ARG A 21 1.66 -4.78 19.01
CA ARG A 21 1.15 -6.16 19.00
C ARG A 21 2.30 -7.14 18.90
N LEU A 22 3.24 -6.92 17.99
CA LEU A 22 4.46 -7.72 17.92
C LEU A 22 5.22 -7.67 19.25
N ARG A 23 5.45 -6.48 19.83
CA ARG A 23 6.12 -6.37 21.13
C ARG A 23 5.36 -7.05 22.27
N ARG A 24 4.03 -7.15 22.19
CA ARG A 24 3.23 -7.90 23.17
C ARG A 24 3.32 -9.40 22.96
N ALA A 25 3.34 -9.87 21.71
CA ALA A 25 3.43 -11.29 21.36
C ALA A 25 4.86 -11.85 21.50
N HIS A 26 5.86 -11.06 21.14
CA HIS A 26 7.28 -11.40 21.06
C HIS A 26 8.16 -10.25 21.59
N PRO A 27 8.21 -10.04 22.91
CA PRO A 27 8.95 -8.92 23.52
C PRO A 27 10.47 -8.98 23.32
N ASP A 28 10.99 -10.17 23.02
CA ASP A 28 12.40 -10.47 22.73
C ASP A 28 12.81 -10.07 21.30
N VAL A 29 11.86 -9.96 20.37
CA VAL A 29 12.13 -9.60 18.98
C VAL A 29 12.38 -8.10 18.86
N ARG A 30 13.60 -7.72 18.45
CA ARG A 30 13.96 -6.34 18.14
C ARG A 30 13.97 -6.13 16.62
N LEU A 31 13.15 -5.20 16.14
CA LEU A 31 13.11 -4.84 14.73
C LEU A 31 14.09 -3.70 14.44
N ASN A 32 14.89 -3.87 13.40
CA ASN A 32 15.57 -2.79 12.69
C ASN A 32 14.91 -2.65 11.31
N ILE A 33 14.30 -1.51 11.02
CA ILE A 33 13.52 -1.31 9.79
C ILE A 33 14.24 -0.27 8.94
N SER A 34 14.66 -0.67 7.75
CA SER A 34 15.15 0.21 6.69
C SER A 34 14.20 0.19 5.49
N THR A 35 14.19 1.28 4.73
CA THR A 35 13.48 1.38 3.45
C THR A 35 14.50 1.68 2.38
N GLU A 36 14.78 0.71 1.51
CA GLU A 36 15.74 0.88 0.43
C GLU A 36 15.11 1.57 -0.78
N LEU A 37 15.81 2.57 -1.33
CA LEU A 37 15.38 3.29 -2.53
C LEU A 37 15.74 2.54 -3.82
N TRP A 38 16.68 1.60 -3.73
CA TRP A 38 17.18 0.77 -4.82
C TRP A 38 16.69 -0.65 -4.63
N GLU A 39 16.30 -1.31 -5.72
CA GLU A 39 15.95 -2.74 -5.69
C GLU A 39 17.26 -3.54 -5.80
N PRO A 40 17.80 -4.10 -4.70
CA PRO A 40 18.92 -5.01 -4.80
C PRO A 40 18.50 -6.24 -5.62
N ARG A 41 19.43 -6.77 -6.43
CA ARG A 41 19.15 -7.98 -7.24
C ARG A 41 18.73 -9.16 -6.38
N LEU A 42 19.28 -9.27 -5.18
CA LEU A 42 18.98 -10.32 -4.21
C LEU A 42 18.16 -9.73 -3.07
N MET A 43 18.76 -9.44 -1.93
CA MET A 43 18.13 -8.75 -0.81
C MET A 43 19.00 -7.58 -0.36
N ALA A 44 18.43 -6.68 0.45
CA ALA A 44 19.21 -5.65 1.12
C ALA A 44 20.28 -6.30 2.02
N GLU A 45 21.50 -5.75 2.04
CA GLU A 45 22.60 -6.32 2.83
C GLU A 45 22.25 -6.33 4.32
N GLY A 46 22.40 -7.49 4.95
CA GLY A 46 22.06 -7.70 6.37
C GLY A 46 20.57 -7.81 6.69
N ALA A 47 19.68 -7.78 5.68
CA ALA A 47 18.25 -8.00 5.90
C ALA A 47 17.93 -9.50 6.01
N GLU A 48 17.41 -9.92 7.16
CA GLU A 48 16.89 -11.28 7.35
C GLU A 48 15.52 -11.44 6.67
N VAL A 49 14.72 -10.36 6.62
CA VAL A 49 13.38 -10.33 6.03
C VAL A 49 13.23 -9.08 5.17
N GLU A 50 12.70 -9.23 3.96
CA GLU A 50 12.39 -8.12 3.06
C GLU A 50 10.93 -8.20 2.60
N ILE A 51 10.28 -7.05 2.50
CA ILE A 51 8.97 -6.95 1.85
C ILE A 51 9.12 -6.11 0.60
N ARG A 52 8.88 -6.73 -0.55
CA ARG A 52 9.02 -6.11 -1.86
C ARG A 52 7.66 -5.91 -2.50
N TYR A 53 7.43 -4.71 -3.01
CA TYR A 53 6.27 -4.41 -3.83
C TYR A 53 6.64 -4.56 -5.30
N GLY A 54 5.89 -5.31 -6.10
CA GLY A 54 6.22 -5.55 -7.51
C GLY A 54 5.18 -6.34 -8.29
N LEU A 55 5.35 -6.44 -9.61
CA LEU A 55 4.45 -7.20 -10.49
C LEU A 55 4.62 -8.72 -10.33
N ARG A 56 5.84 -9.15 -9.98
CA ARG A 56 6.22 -10.55 -9.83
C ARG A 56 7.16 -10.69 -8.64
N PRO A 57 7.25 -11.89 -8.03
CA PRO A 57 8.28 -12.17 -7.05
C PRO A 57 9.68 -11.98 -7.68
N PRO A 58 10.71 -11.67 -6.87
CA PRO A 58 12.08 -11.61 -7.37
C PRO A 58 12.54 -12.95 -7.93
N ASP A 59 13.29 -12.90 -9.02
CA ASP A 59 13.93 -14.08 -9.57
C ASP A 59 15.01 -14.62 -8.62
N GLY A 60 15.06 -15.94 -8.46
CA GLY A 60 16.11 -16.60 -7.66
C GLY A 60 15.93 -16.50 -6.14
N LEU A 61 14.82 -15.95 -5.64
CA LEU A 61 14.51 -15.89 -4.22
C LEU A 61 13.19 -16.58 -3.91
N ARG A 62 13.14 -17.24 -2.75
CA ARG A 62 11.87 -17.77 -2.22
C ARG A 62 11.06 -16.59 -1.69
N ALA A 63 10.02 -16.25 -2.45
CA ALA A 63 9.14 -15.16 -2.11
C ALA A 63 7.69 -15.64 -2.04
N GLU A 64 6.96 -15.16 -1.05
CA GLU A 64 5.56 -15.47 -0.83
C GLU A 64 4.72 -14.21 -1.02
N CYS A 65 3.63 -14.31 -1.77
CA CYS A 65 2.68 -13.20 -1.89
C CYS A 65 1.90 -13.08 -0.58
N ILE A 66 2.01 -11.92 0.08
CA ILE A 66 1.36 -11.67 1.38
C ILE A 66 0.20 -10.68 1.31
N HIS A 67 0.10 -9.90 0.24
CA HIS A 67 -1.02 -8.99 0.02
C HIS A 67 -1.20 -8.66 -1.47
N ARG A 68 -2.45 -8.72 -1.94
CA ARG A 68 -2.86 -8.19 -3.25
C ARG A 68 -3.80 -7.02 -3.01
N GLY A 69 -3.31 -5.82 -3.30
CA GLY A 69 -4.04 -4.60 -3.01
C GLY A 69 -5.08 -4.24 -4.05
N HIS A 70 -5.92 -3.28 -3.68
CA HIS A 70 -6.76 -2.53 -4.59
C HIS A 70 -6.37 -1.06 -4.62
N TYR A 71 -6.71 -0.40 -5.72
CA TYR A 71 -6.64 1.05 -5.84
C TYR A 71 -7.97 1.67 -6.23
N TYR A 72 -8.19 2.87 -5.71
CA TYR A 72 -9.44 3.59 -5.89
C TYR A 72 -9.30 5.08 -5.55
N PRO A 73 -10.21 5.93 -6.08
CA PRO A 73 -10.28 7.33 -5.72
C PRO A 73 -10.64 7.53 -4.25
N VAL A 74 -9.97 8.50 -3.62
CA VAL A 74 -10.31 9.01 -2.29
C VAL A 74 -10.30 10.54 -2.29
N CYS A 75 -11.14 11.14 -1.44
CA CYS A 75 -11.27 12.57 -1.27
C CYS A 75 -11.60 12.93 0.19
N ALA A 76 -11.61 14.22 0.53
CA ALA A 76 -12.05 14.67 1.85
C ALA A 76 -13.55 14.37 2.08
N PRO A 77 -13.97 14.11 3.34
CA PRO A 77 -15.39 14.00 3.67
C PRO A 77 -16.18 15.23 3.20
N GLY A 78 -17.31 15.00 2.54
CA GLY A 78 -18.17 16.07 2.00
C GLY A 78 -17.73 16.62 0.64
N TYR A 79 -16.57 16.21 0.10
CA TYR A 79 -16.18 16.51 -1.27
C TYR A 79 -17.14 15.80 -2.24
N ARG A 80 -17.78 16.57 -3.14
CA ARG A 80 -18.77 16.05 -4.09
C ARG A 80 -18.10 15.80 -5.43
N ALA A 81 -18.08 14.54 -5.84
CA ALA A 81 -17.69 14.09 -7.17
C ALA A 81 -18.63 12.97 -7.60
N THR A 82 -19.02 12.96 -8.86
CA THR A 82 -19.71 11.82 -9.47
C THR A 82 -18.82 11.19 -10.52
N LEU A 83 -19.22 10.04 -11.07
CA LEU A 83 -18.48 9.40 -12.15
C LEU A 83 -18.44 10.29 -13.39
N GLU A 84 -19.54 11.00 -13.66
CA GLU A 84 -19.68 11.92 -14.80
C GLU A 84 -18.80 13.16 -14.68
N THR A 85 -18.63 13.70 -13.46
CA THR A 85 -17.81 14.91 -13.23
C THR A 85 -16.36 14.60 -12.89
N LEU A 86 -15.96 13.32 -12.82
CA LEU A 86 -14.66 12.91 -12.30
C LEU A 86 -13.49 13.61 -13.01
N ALA A 87 -13.54 13.68 -14.34
CA ALA A 87 -12.50 14.31 -15.18
C ALA A 87 -12.42 15.84 -15.01
N GLU A 88 -13.41 16.47 -14.39
CA GLU A 88 -13.47 17.92 -14.15
C GLU A 88 -12.78 18.34 -12.83
N HIS A 89 -12.49 17.38 -11.96
CA HIS A 89 -11.88 17.65 -10.65
C HIS A 89 -10.35 17.63 -10.71
N PRO A 90 -9.65 18.28 -9.76
CA PRO A 90 -8.22 18.09 -9.60
C PRO A 90 -7.90 16.63 -9.24
N LEU A 91 -7.07 15.99 -10.07
CA LEU A 91 -6.67 14.59 -9.90
C LEU A 91 -5.21 14.48 -9.43
N PHE A 92 -4.98 13.63 -8.44
CA PHE A 92 -3.66 13.38 -7.88
C PHE A 92 -3.27 11.91 -8.00
N HIS A 93 -2.00 11.66 -8.28
CA HIS A 93 -1.50 10.30 -8.49
C HIS A 93 -0.08 10.12 -7.93
N CYS A 94 0.17 8.98 -7.29
CA CYS A 94 1.51 8.61 -6.83
C CYS A 94 2.26 7.91 -7.98
N THR A 95 3.37 8.48 -8.41
CA THR A 95 4.18 7.96 -9.54
C THR A 95 4.73 6.55 -9.33
N ASN A 96 5.10 5.89 -10.43
CA ASN A 96 5.70 4.55 -10.49
C ASN A 96 4.79 3.41 -10.00
N LEU A 97 3.48 3.53 -10.24
CA LEU A 97 2.50 2.45 -10.06
C LEU A 97 1.98 2.04 -11.44
N LEU A 98 1.61 0.77 -11.60
CA LEU A 98 0.96 0.30 -12.83
C LEU A 98 -0.52 0.71 -12.87
N GLY A 99 -1.23 0.60 -11.73
CA GLY A 99 -2.59 1.11 -11.60
C GLY A 99 -2.63 2.63 -11.78
N ASN A 100 -3.51 3.13 -12.64
CA ASN A 100 -3.59 4.55 -13.00
C ASN A 100 -5.04 4.99 -13.27
N TRP A 101 -5.25 6.30 -13.41
CA TRP A 101 -6.58 6.88 -13.58
C TRP A 101 -7.27 6.40 -14.86
N SER A 102 -6.53 6.31 -15.97
CA SER A 102 -7.09 5.88 -17.26
C SER A 102 -7.59 4.45 -17.20
N GLN A 103 -6.83 3.53 -16.60
CA GLN A 103 -7.26 2.15 -16.39
C GLN A 103 -8.48 2.07 -15.46
N TRP A 104 -8.45 2.77 -14.32
CA TRP A 104 -9.59 2.77 -13.38
C TRP A 104 -10.86 3.31 -14.03
N ALA A 105 -10.75 4.37 -14.83
CA ALA A 105 -11.88 4.98 -15.53
C ALA A 105 -12.42 4.11 -16.66
N GLU A 106 -11.55 3.43 -17.42
CA GLU A 106 -11.93 2.46 -18.44
C GLU A 106 -12.70 1.28 -17.84
N GLU A 107 -12.24 0.76 -16.69
CA GLU A 107 -12.94 -0.30 -15.93
C GLU A 107 -14.29 0.16 -15.36
N GLN A 108 -14.55 1.48 -15.35
CA GLN A 108 -15.85 2.09 -15.02
C GLN A 108 -16.64 2.54 -16.25
N ALA A 109 -16.20 2.17 -17.46
CA ALA A 109 -16.80 2.56 -18.73
C ALA A 109 -16.96 4.08 -18.91
N LEU A 110 -16.04 4.86 -18.34
CA LEU A 110 -16.02 6.32 -18.50
C LEU A 110 -15.29 6.71 -19.78
N ASP A 111 -15.78 7.76 -20.43
CA ASP A 111 -15.06 8.42 -21.51
C ASP A 111 -13.90 9.24 -20.92
N TRP A 112 -12.72 8.63 -20.85
CA TRP A 112 -11.55 9.20 -20.21
C TRP A 112 -10.69 9.97 -21.22
N THR A 113 -10.98 11.25 -21.38
CA THR A 113 -10.28 12.18 -22.30
C THR A 113 -8.94 12.71 -21.74
N ASP A 114 -8.24 11.88 -20.97
CA ASP A 114 -6.92 12.15 -20.38
C ASP A 114 -6.82 13.52 -19.65
N PRO A 115 -7.67 13.77 -18.63
CA PRO A 115 -7.64 15.01 -17.85
C PRO A 115 -6.29 15.23 -17.15
N PRO A 116 -5.95 16.49 -16.81
CA PRO A 116 -4.66 16.79 -16.18
C PRO A 116 -4.53 16.14 -14.79
N VAL A 117 -3.47 15.35 -14.62
CA VAL A 117 -3.15 14.69 -13.35
C VAL A 117 -1.89 15.29 -12.74
N THR A 118 -1.96 15.67 -11.46
CA THR A 118 -0.80 16.08 -10.66
C THR A 118 -0.13 14.88 -10.01
N TYR A 119 1.17 14.73 -10.26
CA TYR A 119 1.94 13.59 -9.81
C TYR A 119 2.81 13.92 -8.58
N ALA A 120 2.87 12.98 -7.63
CA ALA A 120 3.83 13.03 -6.51
C ALA A 120 4.61 11.72 -6.38
N THR A 121 5.73 11.73 -5.67
CA THR A 121 6.59 10.55 -5.49
C THR A 121 6.19 9.66 -4.32
N THR A 122 5.26 10.12 -3.47
CA THR A 122 4.78 9.34 -2.32
C THR A 122 3.29 9.54 -2.14
N PHE A 123 2.60 8.49 -1.70
CA PHE A 123 1.20 8.56 -1.31
C PHE A 123 0.96 9.56 -0.17
N SER A 124 1.94 9.77 0.73
CA SER A 124 1.76 10.70 1.84
C SER A 124 1.42 12.13 1.39
N VAL A 125 1.94 12.55 0.22
CA VAL A 125 1.65 13.85 -0.37
C VAL A 125 0.26 13.86 -1.00
N THR A 126 -0.07 12.90 -1.85
CA THR A 126 -1.37 12.86 -2.53
C THR A 126 -2.53 12.68 -1.55
N MET A 127 -2.35 11.84 -0.52
CA MET A 127 -3.35 11.62 0.53
C MET A 127 -3.56 12.88 1.39
N ALA A 128 -2.49 13.63 1.69
CA ALA A 128 -2.62 14.88 2.44
C ALA A 128 -3.42 15.93 1.66
N ILE A 129 -3.18 16.05 0.35
CA ILE A 129 -3.91 16.97 -0.52
C ILE A 129 -5.39 16.58 -0.64
N ALA A 130 -5.67 15.29 -0.85
CA ALA A 130 -7.05 14.79 -0.90
C ALA A 130 -7.78 15.05 0.43
N ALA A 131 -7.13 14.77 1.57
CA ALA A 131 -7.70 14.97 2.90
C ALA A 131 -7.93 16.45 3.25
N SER A 132 -7.18 17.38 2.63
CA SER A 132 -7.43 18.82 2.77
C SER A 132 -8.48 19.37 1.81
N GLY A 133 -9.17 18.51 1.05
CA GLY A 133 -10.19 18.91 0.08
C GLY A 133 -9.65 19.44 -1.24
N GLY A 134 -8.38 19.16 -1.57
CA GLY A 134 -7.73 19.65 -2.78
C GLY A 134 -8.18 18.96 -4.08
N GLY A 135 -8.92 17.84 -3.99
CA GLY A 135 -9.39 17.06 -5.12
C GLY A 135 -9.49 15.57 -4.80
N LEU A 136 -9.38 14.72 -5.83
CA LEU A 136 -9.36 13.28 -5.70
C LEU A 136 -7.96 12.72 -5.92
N ALA A 137 -7.56 11.74 -5.11
CA ALA A 137 -6.33 11.00 -5.29
C ALA A 137 -6.61 9.52 -5.52
N LEU A 138 -5.86 8.86 -6.42
CA LEU A 138 -5.81 7.40 -6.41
C LEU A 138 -4.99 6.95 -5.21
N ALA A 139 -5.58 6.08 -4.40
CA ALA A 139 -4.97 5.51 -3.21
C ALA A 139 -4.83 3.99 -3.33
N HIS A 140 -3.81 3.45 -2.68
CA HIS A 140 -3.71 2.03 -2.38
C HIS A 140 -4.50 1.73 -1.08
N ASP A 141 -5.24 0.63 -1.04
CA ASP A 141 -6.11 0.22 0.08
C ASP A 141 -5.40 0.28 1.45
N LEU A 142 -4.22 -0.31 1.58
CA LEU A 142 -3.40 -0.33 2.79
C LEU A 142 -3.02 1.05 3.32
N ILE A 143 -3.02 2.08 2.46
CA ILE A 143 -2.69 3.45 2.83
C ILE A 143 -3.96 4.25 3.13
N ALA A 144 -5.02 4.05 2.35
CA ALA A 144 -6.30 4.74 2.52
C ALA A 144 -7.08 4.26 3.74
N LYS A 145 -7.05 2.95 4.05
CA LYS A 145 -7.90 2.29 5.05
C LYS A 145 -7.93 3.07 6.37
N HIS A 146 -6.77 3.33 6.94
CA HIS A 146 -6.68 4.02 8.23
C HIS A 146 -7.19 5.47 8.16
N LEU A 147 -6.90 6.19 7.07
CA LEU A 147 -7.39 7.56 6.89
C LEU A 147 -8.91 7.62 6.70
N ILE A 148 -9.50 6.58 6.11
CA ILE A 148 -10.95 6.43 5.99
C ILE A 148 -11.59 6.09 7.35
N GLU A 149 -11.00 5.15 8.09
CA GLU A 149 -11.47 4.78 9.44
C GLU A 149 -11.39 5.95 10.43
N GLU A 150 -10.39 6.83 10.30
CA GLU A 150 -10.27 8.08 11.07
C GLU A 150 -11.23 9.19 10.59
N GLY A 151 -12.00 8.95 9.52
CA GLY A 151 -12.89 9.96 8.93
C GLY A 151 -12.16 11.12 8.28
N ARG A 152 -10.89 10.97 7.92
CA ARG A 152 -10.08 12.00 7.24
C ARG A 152 -10.18 11.93 5.73
N LEU A 153 -10.50 10.76 5.21
CA LEU A 153 -10.79 10.51 3.80
C LEU A 153 -12.11 9.75 3.67
N THR A 154 -12.70 9.80 2.50
CA THR A 154 -13.77 8.91 2.07
C THR A 154 -13.46 8.41 0.66
N ALA A 155 -14.01 7.25 0.29
CA ALA A 155 -13.97 6.74 -1.06
C ALA A 155 -15.32 7.02 -1.73
N PRO A 156 -15.41 7.98 -2.68
CA PRO A 156 -16.69 8.44 -3.21
C PRO A 156 -17.38 7.44 -4.15
N PHE A 157 -16.66 6.40 -4.60
CA PHE A 157 -17.16 5.37 -5.50
C PHE A 157 -17.04 3.99 -4.84
N GLU A 158 -17.91 3.05 -5.20
CA GLU A 158 -17.85 1.68 -4.67
C GLU A 158 -16.75 0.85 -5.34
N TYR A 159 -16.44 1.12 -6.61
CA TYR A 159 -15.50 0.32 -7.38
C TYR A 159 -14.07 0.38 -6.82
N ARG A 160 -13.42 -0.78 -6.77
CA ARG A 160 -12.06 -1.01 -6.30
C ARG A 160 -11.33 -1.79 -7.38
N ALA A 161 -10.42 -1.13 -8.10
CA ALA A 161 -9.65 -1.80 -9.14
C ALA A 161 -8.55 -2.66 -8.49
N GLN A 162 -8.31 -3.85 -9.02
CA GLN A 162 -7.26 -4.73 -8.52
C GLN A 162 -5.89 -4.18 -8.90
N MET A 163 -4.95 -4.10 -7.95
CA MET A 163 -3.57 -3.74 -8.27
C MET A 163 -2.92 -4.83 -9.13
N PRO A 164 -2.27 -4.46 -10.25
CA PRO A 164 -1.43 -5.41 -10.99
C PRO A 164 -0.25 -5.91 -10.14
N GLU A 165 0.31 -5.05 -9.29
CA GLU A 165 1.38 -5.39 -8.36
C GLU A 165 0.86 -5.95 -7.02
N ALA A 166 1.74 -6.65 -6.32
CA ALA A 166 1.49 -7.25 -5.02
C ALA A 166 2.68 -7.02 -4.06
N TYR A 167 2.44 -7.28 -2.77
CA TYR A 167 3.50 -7.37 -1.78
C TYR A 167 3.99 -8.80 -1.64
N TYR A 168 5.30 -8.96 -1.73
CA TYR A 168 6.01 -10.22 -1.59
C TYR A 168 6.90 -10.19 -0.37
N LEU A 169 6.74 -11.17 0.50
CA LEU A 169 7.62 -11.43 1.63
C LEU A 169 8.77 -12.33 1.16
N ILE A 170 9.99 -11.92 1.47
CA ILE A 170 11.22 -12.63 1.15
C ILE A 170 11.95 -12.88 2.46
N LEU A 171 12.34 -14.13 2.68
CA LEU A 171 13.15 -14.55 3.83
C LEU A 171 14.54 -14.92 3.31
N SER A 172 15.60 -14.32 3.87
CA SER A 172 16.96 -14.67 3.47
C SER A 172 17.34 -16.07 4.00
N PRO A 173 18.36 -16.73 3.44
CA PRO A 173 18.85 -17.99 3.99
C PRO A 173 19.23 -17.90 5.49
N GLU A 174 19.81 -16.78 5.91
CA GLU A 174 20.12 -16.48 7.31
C GLU A 174 18.83 -16.28 8.12
N GLY A 175 17.86 -15.56 7.55
CA GLY A 175 16.53 -15.37 8.13
C GLY A 175 15.75 -16.68 8.33
N GLU A 176 15.92 -17.67 7.44
CA GLU A 176 15.33 -19.00 7.61
C GLU A 176 15.86 -19.71 8.87
N GLN A 177 17.12 -19.50 9.23
CA GLN A 177 17.74 -20.06 10.43
C GLN A 177 17.50 -19.22 11.69
N SER A 178 17.15 -17.94 11.52
CA SER A 178 16.89 -16.99 12.60
C SER A 178 15.50 -17.19 13.22
N GLU A 179 15.47 -17.70 14.46
CA GLU A 179 14.22 -17.85 15.22
C GLU A 179 13.44 -16.52 15.37
N PRO A 180 14.07 -15.36 15.67
CA PRO A 180 13.39 -14.06 15.66
C PRO A 180 12.74 -13.71 14.31
N ALA A 181 13.44 -13.95 13.20
CA ALA A 181 12.92 -13.68 11.87
C ALA A 181 11.72 -14.57 11.54
N ARG A 182 11.80 -15.88 11.83
CA ARG A 182 10.69 -16.82 11.64
C ARG A 182 9.46 -16.44 12.47
N ARG A 183 9.63 -16.00 13.72
CA ARG A 183 8.52 -15.51 14.56
C ARG A 183 7.89 -14.25 13.98
N PHE A 184 8.71 -13.29 13.54
CA PHE A 184 8.22 -12.07 12.91
C PHE A 184 7.41 -12.38 11.64
N VAL A 185 7.93 -13.28 10.78
CA VAL A 185 7.23 -13.71 9.56
C VAL A 185 5.89 -14.38 9.87
N SER A 186 5.86 -15.31 10.84
CA SER A 186 4.62 -15.96 11.24
C SER A 186 3.59 -14.94 11.73
N TRP A 187 4.00 -14.08 12.66
CA TRP A 187 3.13 -13.02 13.19
C TRP A 187 2.63 -12.07 12.09
N LEU A 188 3.48 -11.69 11.15
CA LEU A 188 3.13 -10.80 10.05
C LEU A 188 2.04 -11.42 9.16
N LYS A 189 2.17 -12.71 8.84
CA LYS A 189 1.18 -13.43 8.03
C LYS A 189 -0.15 -13.55 8.75
N ASP A 190 -0.13 -13.82 10.06
CA ASP A 190 -1.35 -13.88 10.87
C ASP A 190 -2.09 -12.54 10.87
N GLU A 191 -1.36 -11.41 10.99
CA GLU A 191 -1.96 -10.07 10.93
C GLU A 191 -2.56 -9.77 9.54
N MET A 192 -1.89 -10.19 8.46
CA MET A 192 -2.39 -9.99 7.10
C MET A 192 -3.61 -10.87 6.78
N ALA A 193 -3.62 -12.13 7.24
CA ALA A 193 -4.76 -13.03 7.06
C ALA A 193 -6.03 -12.51 7.75
N VAL A 194 -5.89 -11.87 8.91
CA VAL A 194 -7.02 -11.23 9.61
C VAL A 194 -7.57 -10.02 8.84
N ASP A 195 -6.73 -9.34 8.07
CA ASP A 195 -7.12 -8.18 7.28
C ASP A 195 -7.83 -8.57 5.98
N ASP A 196 -7.39 -9.63 5.31
CA ASP A 196 -8.04 -10.17 4.11
C ASP A 196 -9.46 -10.70 4.41
N GLN A 197 -9.66 -11.37 5.54
CA GLN A 197 -10.97 -11.89 5.96
C GLN A 197 -11.99 -10.81 6.33
N ARG A 198 -11.56 -9.55 6.48
CA ARG A 198 -12.44 -8.40 6.80
C ARG A 198 -12.63 -7.45 5.63
N ALA A 199 -11.87 -7.63 4.55
CA ALA A 199 -11.96 -6.85 3.33
C ALA A 199 -12.89 -7.49 2.28
N GLY A 200 -13.23 -8.78 2.44
CA GLY A 200 -14.32 -9.46 1.72
C GLY A 200 -15.65 -9.34 2.45
#